data_AF-A0A968HPX2-F1
#
_entry.id   AF-A0A968HPX2-F1
#
_cell.length_a   1.000
_cell.length_b   1.000
_cell.length_c   1.000
_cell.angle_alpha   90.00
_cell.angle_beta   90.00
_cell.angle_gamma   90.00
#
_symmetry.space_group_name_H-M   'P 1'
#
loop_
_entity.id
_entity.type
_entity.pdbx_description
1 polymer ?
#
loop_
_entity_poly.entity_id
_entity_poly.type
_entity_poly.pdbx_seq_one_letter_code
_entity_poly.pdbx_strand_id
1 'polypeptide(L)'
;MPTFLDTPDLHSLIVEAPDANGPYGAKEAGEGPLHPSIPAIANAIYDAVGVRIDTLPFSPPKVLAAIEDRRRLEQAGELPPFKPDSREADRRSA
;
A
#
# COMPACT_ATOMS: atom_id res chain seq x y z
N MET A 1 13.29 1.70 14.22
CA MET A 1 12.88 3.02 13.67
C MET A 1 13.48 3.15 12.30
N PRO A 2 12.74 3.66 11.30
CA PRO A 2 13.30 3.90 9.96
C PRO A 2 14.45 4.91 10.02
N THR A 3 15.42 4.74 9.14
CA THR A 3 16.52 5.67 8.90
C THR A 3 16.19 6.59 7.72
N PHE A 4 17.08 7.55 7.42
CA PHE A 4 16.95 8.38 6.22
C PHE A 4 16.87 7.55 4.93
N LEU A 5 17.55 6.39 4.87
CA LEU A 5 17.52 5.52 3.69
C LEU A 5 16.23 4.69 3.55
N ASP A 6 15.45 4.56 4.63
CA ASP A 6 14.19 3.81 4.63
C ASP A 6 12.97 4.70 4.33
N THR A 7 13.15 6.02 4.40
CA THR A 7 12.05 6.99 4.23
C THR A 7 11.85 7.25 2.73
N PRO A 8 10.63 7.04 2.19
CA PRO A 8 10.36 7.32 0.78
C PRO A 8 10.29 8.83 0.53
N ASP A 9 10.34 9.22 -0.74
CA ASP A 9 10.02 10.59 -1.14
C ASP A 9 8.56 10.92 -0.76
N LEU A 10 8.37 12.02 -0.03
CA LEU A 10 7.05 12.46 0.45
C LEU A 10 6.59 13.69 -0.31
N HIS A 11 5.39 13.61 -0.89
CA HIS A 11 4.75 14.72 -1.59
C HIS A 11 3.51 15.16 -0.80
N SER A 12 3.58 16.35 -0.20
CA SER A 12 2.49 16.92 0.60
C SER A 12 1.66 17.91 -0.20
N LEU A 13 0.34 17.76 -0.15
CA LEU A 13 -0.62 18.67 -0.78
C LEU A 13 -1.39 19.42 0.30
N ILE A 14 -1.32 20.75 0.29
CA ILE A 14 -2.10 21.59 1.21
C ILE A 14 -3.47 21.82 0.59
N VAL A 15 -4.51 21.38 1.29
CA VAL A 15 -5.91 21.61 0.89
C VAL A 15 -6.52 22.60 1.87
N GLU A 16 -6.86 23.79 1.38
CA GLU A 16 -7.46 24.83 2.19
C GLU A 16 -8.99 24.67 2.23
N ALA A 17 -9.51 24.36 3.40
CA ALA A 17 -10.94 24.29 3.67
C ALA A 17 -11.22 25.04 4.99
N PRO A 18 -11.45 26.36 4.96
CA PRO A 18 -11.51 27.19 6.15
C PRO A 18 -12.54 26.72 7.19
N ASP A 19 -12.13 26.64 8.46
CA ASP A 19 -13.05 26.46 9.60
C ASP A 19 -13.55 27.81 10.12
N ALA A 20 -14.87 28.00 10.18
CA ALA A 20 -15.47 29.24 10.70
C ALA A 20 -15.08 29.54 12.16
N ASN A 21 -14.73 28.51 12.95
CA ASN A 21 -14.35 28.64 14.35
C ASN A 21 -12.83 28.61 14.57
N GLY A 22 -12.06 28.29 13.53
CA GLY A 22 -10.60 28.19 13.60
C GLY A 22 -9.93 29.56 13.51
N PRO A 23 -8.81 29.79 14.23
CA PRO A 23 -8.04 31.03 14.09
C PRO A 23 -7.58 31.16 12.64
N TYR A 24 -7.94 32.27 11.99
CA TYR A 24 -7.65 32.52 10.57
C TYR A 24 -8.17 31.41 9.62
N GLY A 25 -9.18 30.64 10.02
CA GLY A 25 -9.71 29.53 9.22
C GLY A 25 -8.93 28.21 9.33
N ALA A 26 -7.91 28.13 10.20
CA ALA A 26 -7.04 26.96 10.32
C ALA A 26 -7.74 25.72 10.90
N LYS A 27 -7.23 24.55 10.52
CA LYS A 27 -7.57 23.23 11.07
C LYS A 27 -6.32 22.52 11.56
N GLU A 28 -6.51 21.40 12.26
CA GLU A 28 -5.45 20.49 12.67
C GLU A 28 -4.72 19.85 11.47
N ALA A 29 -3.45 19.48 11.65
CA ALA A 29 -2.60 18.88 10.61
C ALA A 29 -1.48 17.95 11.15
N GLY A 30 -1.60 17.44 12.38
CA GLY A 30 -0.60 16.59 13.03
C GLY A 30 -0.93 15.09 12.99
N GLU A 31 -2.15 14.72 13.36
CA GLU A 31 -2.68 13.35 13.37
C GLU A 31 -3.35 12.98 12.05
N GLY A 32 -4.05 13.94 11.42
CA GLY A 32 -4.77 13.73 10.16
C GLY A 32 -3.91 13.08 9.07
N PRO A 33 -2.68 13.56 8.80
CA PRO A 33 -1.78 12.95 7.82
C PRO A 33 -1.17 11.60 8.24
N LEU A 34 -1.13 11.29 9.55
CA LEU A 34 -0.56 10.04 10.06
C LEU A 34 -1.48 8.84 9.78
N HIS A 35 -2.77 8.97 10.10
CA HIS A 35 -3.76 7.89 9.98
C HIS A 35 -3.87 7.23 8.59
N PRO A 36 -3.86 7.96 7.45
CA PRO A 36 -4.00 7.33 6.13
C PRO A 36 -2.76 6.53 5.68
N SER A 37 -1.60 6.74 6.30
CA SER A 37 -0.34 6.12 5.87
C SER A 37 -0.37 4.59 5.95
N ILE A 38 -0.88 4.04 7.06
CA ILE A 38 -0.95 2.58 7.28
C ILE A 38 -1.87 1.89 6.24
N PRO A 39 -3.14 2.28 6.07
CA PRO A 39 -4.01 1.64 5.08
C PRO A 39 -3.55 1.90 3.63
N ALA A 40 -2.90 3.03 3.35
CA ALA A 40 -2.32 3.28 2.03
C ALA A 40 -1.23 2.23 1.69
N ILE A 41 -0.30 1.96 2.61
CA ILE A 41 0.72 0.92 2.43
C ILE A 41 0.09 -0.47 2.30
N ALA A 42 -0.92 -0.79 3.13
CA ALA A 42 -1.63 -2.06 3.04
C ALA A 42 -2.29 -2.29 1.67
N ASN A 43 -2.94 -1.25 1.14
CA ASN A 43 -3.55 -1.29 -0.19
C ASN A 43 -2.49 -1.37 -1.30
N ALA A 44 -1.35 -0.71 -1.15
CA ALA A 44 -0.24 -0.81 -2.10
C ALA A 44 0.36 -2.22 -2.14
N ILE A 45 0.49 -2.90 -0.99
CA ILE A 45 0.92 -4.32 -0.95
C ILE A 45 -0.10 -5.20 -1.69
N TYR A 46 -1.39 -5.03 -1.42
CA TYR A 46 -2.43 -5.78 -2.11
C TYR A 46 -2.42 -5.52 -3.61
N ASP A 47 -2.35 -4.26 -4.03
CA ASP A 47 -2.26 -3.92 -5.45
C ASP A 47 -1.00 -4.51 -6.09
N ALA A 48 0.13 -4.53 -5.40
CA ALA A 48 1.38 -5.04 -5.94
C ALA A 48 1.35 -6.55 -6.16
N VAL A 49 0.94 -7.33 -5.15
CA VAL A 49 1.17 -8.79 -5.11
C VAL A 49 -0.08 -9.62 -4.74
N GLY A 50 -1.23 -8.99 -4.53
CA GLY A 50 -2.51 -9.67 -4.33
C GLY A 50 -2.73 -10.24 -2.94
N VAL A 51 -1.88 -9.93 -1.97
CA VAL A 51 -2.01 -10.43 -0.60
C VAL A 51 -2.65 -9.39 0.31
N ARG A 52 -3.53 -9.83 1.22
CA ARG A 52 -4.08 -8.97 2.28
C ARG A 52 -3.37 -9.28 3.58
N ILE A 53 -2.78 -8.26 4.20
CA ILE A 53 -2.13 -8.36 5.50
C ILE A 53 -2.85 -7.39 6.43
N ASP A 54 -3.55 -7.93 7.41
CA ASP A 54 -4.44 -7.20 8.34
C ASP A 54 -3.78 -6.90 9.69
N THR A 55 -2.52 -7.27 9.83
CA THR A 55 -1.80 -7.25 11.10
C THR A 55 -0.43 -6.61 10.91
N LEU A 56 -0.13 -5.60 11.72
CA LEU A 56 1.15 -4.89 11.69
C LEU A 56 2.24 -5.63 12.48
N PRO A 57 3.53 -5.37 12.18
CA PRO A 57 4.03 -4.62 11.03
C PRO A 57 4.00 -5.43 9.71
N PHE A 58 4.06 -4.75 8.57
CA PHE A 58 4.23 -5.36 7.25
C PHE A 58 5.70 -5.74 6.99
N SER A 59 6.26 -6.62 7.83
CA SER A 59 7.66 -7.00 7.75
C SER A 59 7.96 -7.85 6.50
N PRO A 60 9.19 -7.80 5.93
CA PRO A 60 9.54 -8.59 4.77
C PRO A 60 9.25 -10.10 4.90
N PRO A 61 9.57 -10.77 6.04
CA PRO A 61 9.24 -12.20 6.21
C PRO A 61 7.73 -12.48 6.16
N LYS A 62 6.91 -11.57 6.71
CA LYS A 62 5.45 -11.72 6.72
C LYS A 62 4.85 -11.53 5.33
N VAL A 63 5.32 -10.53 4.61
CA VAL A 63 4.93 -10.28 3.22
C VAL A 63 5.34 -11.47 2.34
N LEU A 64 6.56 -11.98 2.51
CA LEU A 64 7.06 -13.14 1.76
C LEU A 64 6.20 -14.39 2.02
N ALA A 65 5.93 -14.71 3.28
CA ALA A 65 5.10 -15.87 3.63
C ALA A 65 3.69 -15.77 3.02
N ALA A 66 3.08 -14.58 3.02
CA ALA A 66 1.79 -14.35 2.39
C ALA A 66 1.84 -14.53 0.86
N ILE A 67 2.92 -14.09 0.21
CA ILE A 67 3.12 -14.28 -1.24
C ILE A 67 3.27 -15.76 -1.58
N GLU A 68 4.05 -16.51 -0.80
CA GLU A 68 4.26 -17.95 -1.00
C GLU A 68 2.97 -18.74 -0.79
N ASP A 69 2.19 -18.39 0.24
CA ASP A 69 0.88 -18.97 0.49
C ASP A 69 -0.08 -18.76 -0.67
N ARG A 70 -0.19 -17.51 -1.13
CA ARG A 70 -0.98 -17.17 -2.31
C ARG A 70 -0.54 -17.95 -3.55
N ARG A 71 0.76 -18.02 -3.83
CA ARG A 71 1.30 -18.78 -4.98
C ARG A 71 0.95 -20.25 -4.91
N ARG A 72 0.97 -20.86 -3.71
CA ARG A 72 0.57 -22.24 -3.51
C ARG A 72 -0.89 -22.46 -3.87
N LEU A 73 -1.77 -21.55 -3.42
CA LEU A 73 -3.21 -21.59 -3.73
C LEU A 73 -3.47 -21.39 -5.24
N GLU A 74 -2.72 -20.50 -5.89
CA GLU A 74 -2.78 -20.32 -7.36
C GLU A 74 -2.34 -21.59 -8.10
N GLN A 75 -1.26 -22.24 -7.67
CA GLN A 75 -0.77 -23.51 -8.25
C GLN A 75 -1.72 -24.69 -8.02
N ALA A 76 -2.42 -24.72 -6.88
CA ALA A 76 -3.44 -25.72 -6.59
C ALA A 76 -4.76 -25.46 -7.35
N GLY A 77 -4.89 -24.32 -8.04
CA GLY A 77 -6.10 -23.91 -8.74
C GLY A 77 -7.22 -23.39 -7.82
N GLU A 78 -6.91 -23.12 -6.56
CA GLU A 78 -7.86 -22.61 -5.56
C GLU A 78 -8.06 -21.09 -5.68
N LEU A 79 -7.07 -20.38 -6.21
CA LEU A 79 -7.15 -18.96 -6.53
C LEU A 79 -6.79 -18.70 -8.00
N PRO A 80 -7.45 -17.75 -8.67
CA PRO A 80 -7.01 -17.30 -9.99
C PRO A 80 -5.70 -16.51 -9.88
N PRO A 81 -4.89 -16.46 -10.96
CA PRO A 81 -3.73 -15.57 -11.04
C PRO A 81 -4.12 -14.13 -10.73
N PHE A 82 -3.38 -13.47 -9.82
CA PHE A 82 -3.71 -12.09 -9.41
C PHE A 82 -3.52 -11.07 -10.53
N LYS A 83 -2.35 -11.12 -11.15
CA LYS A 83 -1.98 -10.29 -12.30
C LYS A 83 -1.65 -11.21 -13.47
N PRO A 84 -2.02 -10.85 -14.70
CA PRO A 84 -1.59 -11.60 -15.87
C PRO A 84 -0.06 -11.64 -15.91
N ASP A 85 0.51 -12.78 -16.33
CA ASP A 85 1.96 -12.89 -16.46
C ASP A 85 2.44 -11.81 -17.43
N SER A 86 3.31 -10.90 -16.96
CA SER A 86 3.86 -9.82 -17.78
C SER A 86 4.58 -10.37 -19.02
N ARG A 87 5.11 -11.61 -18.93
CA ARG A 87 5.72 -12.32 -20.06
C ARG A 87 4.73 -12.74 -21.14
N GLU A 88 3.45 -12.79 -20.82
CA GLU A 88 2.37 -13.15 -21.74
C GLU A 88 1.72 -11.91 -22.36
N ALA A 89 1.71 -10.78 -21.64
CA ALA A 89 1.30 -9.48 -22.17
C ALA A 89 2.27 -8.96 -23.26
N ASP A 90 3.58 -9.13 -23.07
CA ASP A 90 4.59 -8.76 -24.08
C ASP A 90 4.51 -9.63 -25.34
N ARG A 91 4.11 -10.90 -25.24
CA ARG A 91 3.97 -11.80 -26.40
C ARG A 91 2.74 -11.54 -27.26
N ARG A 92 1.71 -10.89 -26.72
CA ARG A 92 0.48 -10.51 -27.47
C ARG A 92 0.60 -9.15 -28.15
N SER A 93 1.71 -8.45 -27.94
CA SER A 93 1.98 -7.11 -28.45
C SER A 93 3.03 -7.08 -29.58
N ALA A 94 3.48 -8.26 -30.02
CA ALA A 94 4.40 -8.48 -31.14
C ALA A 94 3.69 -9.25 -32.27
#